data_AF-A0A8H7ISA5-F1
#
_entry.id   AF-A0A8H7ISA5-F1
#
_cell.length_a   1.000
_cell.length_b   1.000
_cell.length_c   1.000
_cell.angle_alpha   90.00
_cell.angle_beta   90.00
_cell.angle_gamma   90.00
#
_symmetry.space_group_name_H-M   'P 1'
#
loop_
_entity.id
_entity.type
_entity.pdbx_description
1 polymer ?
#
loop_
_entity_poly.entity_id
_entity_poly.type
_entity_poly.pdbx_seq_one_letter_code
_entity_poly.pdbx_strand_id
1 'polypeptide(L)'
;MPTKGSNAGTEKSPAPIPVQEGDMLQRTASEDGQVSDCSDPQVQRGLKPRHSQMIAIGGAIGTSLFVGTGQMLAIGGPAFLLLAFGILCSLMVSVVTALVEVATYLPIAGGTMSYYAHRYVSSSMGFALGYLYWYSMGILIPYEVTAASLVVDYWETDFPIAALITIMITLIVVLNLLPVSVYGETEFWFVSLKDQTTIDSASATGTTLDLSTTTSYPAHPQGASLPSCKPCAGNAFLYASSRSLYSLAVAGSAPRVFARCNRWGVPYVAIGTSAAFSLLSYLNVSSSSAVVFNWLVNLTNTSGFISWICCCVVFVRFRAATAAQHVQVPYRSFVQPYGAWFALGLSLNTVH
;
A
#
# COMPACT_ATOMS: atom_id res chain seq x y z
N MET A 1 -68.00 -63.08 27.83
CA MET A 1 -68.28 -62.44 29.14
C MET A 1 -67.38 -61.21 29.27
N PRO A 2 -67.86 -60.09 29.84
CA PRO A 2 -68.10 -58.88 29.03
C PRO A 2 -67.50 -57.56 29.60
N THR A 3 -67.72 -56.47 28.82
CA THR A 3 -67.72 -55.02 29.19
C THR A 3 -66.35 -54.35 29.37
N LYS A 4 -66.04 -53.11 29.00
CA LYS A 4 -66.70 -51.82 28.63
C LYS A 4 -65.65 -51.07 27.75
N GLY A 5 -65.90 -50.12 26.86
CA GLY A 5 -66.92 -49.09 26.72
C GLY A 5 -66.22 -47.77 26.35
N SER A 6 -66.56 -47.22 25.18
CA SER A 6 -66.62 -45.80 24.81
C SER A 6 -65.49 -44.82 25.20
N ASN A 7 -64.80 -44.24 24.21
CA ASN A 7 -65.07 -42.84 23.82
C ASN A 7 -64.27 -42.43 22.57
N ALA A 8 -65.02 -41.96 21.57
CA ALA A 8 -64.51 -41.22 20.43
C ALA A 8 -64.05 -39.83 20.91
N GLY A 9 -62.78 -39.52 20.70
CA GLY A 9 -62.22 -38.18 20.85
C GLY A 9 -61.65 -37.76 19.51
N THR A 10 -62.36 -36.88 18.81
CA THR A 10 -61.96 -36.23 17.57
C THR A 10 -60.67 -35.45 17.82
N GLU A 11 -59.54 -35.96 17.35
CA GLU A 11 -58.25 -35.29 17.44
C GLU A 11 -58.27 -34.09 16.49
N LYS A 12 -58.42 -32.89 17.07
CA LYS A 12 -58.35 -31.61 16.35
C LYS A 12 -56.97 -31.47 15.74
N SER A 13 -56.92 -31.40 14.40
CA SER A 13 -55.75 -30.93 13.65
C SER A 13 -55.28 -29.57 14.21
N PRO A 14 -54.01 -29.40 14.61
CA PRO A 14 -53.52 -28.12 15.09
C PRO A 14 -53.56 -27.10 13.95
N ALA A 15 -54.07 -25.90 14.25
CA ALA A 15 -54.03 -24.77 13.32
C ALA A 15 -52.57 -24.46 12.91
N PRO A 16 -52.33 -23.93 11.69
CA PRO A 16 -50.99 -23.58 11.26
C PRO A 16 -50.47 -22.45 12.16
N ILE A 17 -49.38 -22.72 12.86
CA ILE A 17 -48.65 -21.69 13.63
C ILE A 17 -48.04 -20.73 12.59
N PRO A 18 -48.23 -19.40 12.71
CA PRO A 18 -47.60 -18.46 11.81
C PRO A 18 -46.10 -18.49 12.06
N VAL A 19 -45.35 -19.04 11.10
CA VAL A 19 -43.89 -19.06 11.14
C VAL A 19 -43.40 -17.63 10.89
N GLN A 20 -42.86 -16.99 11.92
CA GLN A 20 -42.13 -15.73 11.74
C GLN A 20 -40.85 -16.02 10.95
N GLU A 21 -40.72 -15.35 9.81
CA GLU A 21 -39.65 -15.48 8.81
C GLU A 21 -38.22 -15.21 9.35
N GLY A 22 -38.11 -14.75 10.61
CA GLY A 22 -36.84 -14.52 11.31
C GLY A 22 -36.12 -15.79 11.78
N ASP A 23 -36.82 -16.89 12.07
CA ASP A 23 -36.19 -18.07 12.68
C ASP A 23 -35.48 -18.99 11.67
N MET A 24 -35.86 -18.96 10.38
CA MET A 24 -35.16 -19.72 9.33
C MET A 24 -33.83 -19.09 8.91
N LEU A 25 -33.69 -17.76 9.06
CA LEU A 25 -32.43 -17.06 8.84
C LEU A 25 -31.42 -17.32 9.96
N GLN A 26 -31.89 -17.70 11.15
CA GLN A 26 -31.01 -17.96 12.30
C GLN A 26 -30.47 -19.40 12.31
N ARG A 27 -31.24 -20.37 11.79
CA ARG A 27 -30.76 -21.76 11.63
C ARG A 27 -29.78 -21.93 10.47
N THR A 28 -29.96 -21.22 9.36
CA THR A 28 -28.99 -21.24 8.24
C THR A 28 -27.72 -20.44 8.54
N ALA A 29 -27.77 -19.48 9.45
CA ALA A 29 -26.59 -18.77 9.95
C ALA A 29 -25.77 -19.56 11.01
N SER A 30 -26.28 -20.71 11.48
CA SER A 30 -25.67 -21.47 12.58
C SER A 30 -24.91 -22.73 12.14
N GLU A 31 -24.89 -23.08 10.84
CA GLU A 31 -24.22 -24.30 10.36
C GLU A 31 -23.06 -24.09 9.36
N ASP A 32 -22.65 -22.86 9.05
CA ASP A 32 -21.44 -22.54 8.26
C ASP A 32 -20.40 -21.70 9.05
N GLY A 33 -20.37 -21.88 10.38
CA GLY A 33 -19.64 -21.03 11.31
C GLY A 33 -18.74 -21.78 12.29
N GLN A 34 -17.82 -22.61 11.81
CA GLN A 34 -16.59 -22.91 12.55
C GLN A 34 -15.39 -22.83 11.61
N VAL A 35 -15.04 -21.59 11.23
CA VAL A 35 -13.62 -21.26 11.13
C VAL A 35 -13.09 -21.41 12.54
N SER A 36 -12.34 -22.49 12.76
CA SER A 36 -11.64 -22.77 14.01
C SER A 36 -11.01 -21.48 14.50
N ASP A 37 -11.40 -21.09 15.72
CA ASP A 37 -10.73 -20.11 16.56
C ASP A 37 -9.29 -20.62 16.81
N CYS A 38 -8.46 -20.53 15.78
CA CYS A 38 -7.04 -20.49 15.95
C CYS A 38 -6.81 -19.18 16.67
N SER A 39 -6.37 -19.31 17.92
CA SER A 39 -5.70 -18.31 18.72
C SER A 39 -4.52 -17.74 17.93
N ASP A 40 -4.84 -16.91 16.93
CA ASP A 40 -3.88 -16.21 16.12
C ASP A 40 -3.15 -15.26 17.06
N PRO A 41 -1.81 -15.24 17.05
CA PRO A 41 -1.07 -14.22 17.78
C PRO A 41 -1.46 -12.88 17.17
N GLN A 42 -2.42 -12.24 17.81
CA GLN A 42 -2.91 -10.90 17.53
C GLN A 42 -1.66 -10.05 17.34
N VAL A 43 -1.41 -9.61 16.10
CA VAL A 43 -0.33 -8.68 15.81
C VAL A 43 -0.61 -7.47 16.69
N GLN A 44 0.14 -7.32 17.77
CA GLN A 44 -0.06 -6.25 18.74
C GLN A 44 -0.09 -4.95 17.94
N ARG A 45 -1.24 -4.26 17.95
CA ARG A 45 -1.41 -2.92 17.36
C ARG A 45 -0.60 -1.94 18.20
N GLY A 46 0.72 -1.99 18.06
CA GLY A 46 1.68 -1.18 18.82
C GLY A 46 1.87 0.22 18.24
N LEU A 47 1.26 0.53 17.09
CA LEU A 47 1.34 1.84 16.45
C LEU A 47 0.18 2.73 16.91
N LYS A 48 0.51 3.86 17.56
CA LYS A 48 -0.45 4.89 17.94
C LYS A 48 -1.09 5.49 16.66
N PRO A 49 -2.33 6.01 16.72
CA PRO A 49 -3.02 6.62 15.57
C PRO A 49 -2.17 7.69 14.85
N ARG A 50 -1.44 8.51 15.62
CA ARG A 50 -0.50 9.51 15.09
C ARG A 50 0.62 8.92 14.23
N HIS A 51 1.14 7.75 14.58
CA HIS A 51 2.20 7.09 13.80
C HIS A 51 1.60 6.60 12.47
N SER A 52 0.45 5.92 12.51
CA SER A 52 -0.19 5.42 11.28
C SER A 52 -0.54 6.54 10.28
N GLN A 53 -0.99 7.70 10.76
CA GLN A 53 -1.29 8.84 9.90
C GLN A 53 -0.02 9.45 9.29
N MET A 54 1.05 9.58 10.09
CA MET A 54 2.31 10.16 9.63
C MET A 54 3.02 9.26 8.61
N ILE A 55 2.93 7.93 8.76
CA ILE A 55 3.41 6.96 7.77
C ILE A 55 2.70 7.15 6.43
N ALA A 56 1.38 7.34 6.46
CA ALA A 56 0.59 7.56 5.26
C ALA A 56 1.00 8.85 4.52
N ILE A 57 1.27 9.93 5.27
CA ILE A 57 1.73 11.22 4.69
C ILE A 57 3.17 11.10 4.17
N GLY A 58 4.08 10.50 4.94
CA GLY A 58 5.48 10.36 4.57
C GLY A 58 5.73 9.48 3.34
N GLY A 59 4.86 8.48 3.12
CA GLY A 59 4.83 7.66 1.90
C GLY A 59 4.19 8.37 0.70
N ALA A 60 3.31 9.35 0.92
CA ALA A 60 2.67 10.11 -0.16
C ALA A 60 3.59 11.20 -0.74
N ILE A 61 4.38 11.86 0.10
CA ILE A 61 5.36 12.88 -0.34
C ILE A 61 6.66 12.16 -0.71
N GLY A 62 6.77 11.58 -1.91
CA GLY A 62 7.90 10.74 -2.31
C GLY A 62 9.18 11.48 -2.71
N THR A 63 10.31 10.77 -2.80
CA THR A 63 11.55 11.24 -3.46
C THR A 63 11.35 11.50 -4.96
N SER A 64 10.35 10.86 -5.57
CA SER A 64 9.90 11.10 -6.94
C SER A 64 9.53 12.56 -7.20
N LEU A 65 9.01 13.27 -6.18
CA LEU A 65 8.70 14.69 -6.29
C LEU A 65 9.96 15.52 -6.50
N PHE A 66 11.06 15.21 -5.82
CA PHE A 66 12.29 16.01 -5.88
C PHE A 66 13.21 15.61 -7.04
N VAL A 67 13.42 14.31 -7.23
CA VAL A 67 14.37 13.80 -8.23
C VAL A 67 13.71 13.70 -9.62
N GLY A 68 12.43 13.30 -9.67
CA GLY A 68 11.72 13.06 -10.93
C GLY A 68 11.18 14.32 -11.59
N THR A 69 10.60 15.25 -10.81
CA THR A 69 9.97 16.44 -11.41
C THR A 69 10.97 17.41 -12.03
N GLY A 70 12.18 17.53 -11.45
CA GLY A 70 13.23 18.40 -12.00
C GLY A 70 13.64 17.99 -13.41
N GLN A 71 13.80 16.69 -13.66
CA GLN A 71 14.11 16.16 -14.99
C GLN A 71 12.94 16.39 -15.97
N MET A 72 11.70 16.12 -15.54
CA MET A 72 10.52 16.31 -16.38
C MET A 72 10.26 17.77 -16.72
N LEU A 73 10.52 18.68 -15.79
CA LEU A 73 10.40 20.13 -16.02
C LEU A 73 11.45 20.63 -17.02
N ALA A 74 12.69 20.16 -16.90
CA ALA A 74 13.78 20.55 -17.80
C ALA A 74 13.53 20.07 -19.24
N ILE A 75 12.92 18.89 -19.42
CA ILE A 75 12.70 18.29 -20.75
C ILE A 75 11.39 18.77 -21.40
N GLY A 76 10.28 18.80 -20.65
CA GLY A 76 8.94 19.06 -21.19
C GLY A 76 8.40 20.48 -21.00
N GLY A 77 9.05 21.28 -20.15
CA GLY A 77 8.55 22.59 -19.75
C GLY A 77 7.35 22.54 -18.79
N PRO A 78 6.97 23.69 -18.18
CA PRO A 78 5.98 23.73 -17.10
C PRO A 78 4.55 23.36 -17.54
N ALA A 79 4.15 23.72 -18.76
CA ALA A 79 2.79 23.43 -19.25
C ALA A 79 2.54 21.93 -19.45
N PHE A 80 3.52 21.20 -20.01
CA PHE A 80 3.44 19.76 -20.18
C PHE A 80 3.39 19.03 -18.83
N LEU A 81 4.20 19.47 -17.87
CA LEU A 81 4.22 18.90 -16.52
C LEU A 81 2.85 19.03 -15.83
N LEU A 82 2.21 20.20 -15.92
CA LEU A 82 0.88 20.41 -15.35
C LEU A 82 -0.19 19.55 -16.03
N LEU A 83 -0.14 19.41 -17.35
CA LEU A 83 -1.06 18.56 -18.08
C LEU A 83 -0.91 17.08 -17.67
N ALA A 84 0.33 16.58 -17.65
CA ALA A 84 0.63 15.21 -17.24
C ALA A 84 0.20 14.95 -15.78
N PHE A 85 0.47 15.90 -14.89
CA PHE A 85 0.05 15.82 -13.49
C PHE A 85 -1.48 15.80 -13.35
N GLY A 86 -2.21 16.61 -14.12
CA GLY A 86 -3.68 16.62 -14.12
C GLY A 86 -4.28 15.29 -14.59
N ILE A 87 -3.72 14.71 -15.66
CA ILE A 87 -4.15 13.39 -16.17
C ILE A 87 -3.90 12.31 -15.12
N LEU A 88 -2.72 12.25 -14.52
CA LEU A 88 -2.39 11.27 -13.47
C LEU A 88 -3.25 11.46 -12.21
N CYS A 89 -3.54 12.70 -11.79
CA CYS A 89 -4.46 12.97 -10.69
C CYS A 89 -5.86 12.44 -10.99
N SER A 90 -6.38 12.67 -12.20
CA SER A 90 -7.71 12.19 -12.61
C SER A 90 -7.79 10.67 -12.62
N LEU A 91 -6.73 10.00 -13.07
CA LEU A 91 -6.57 8.54 -13.03
C LEU A 91 -6.59 8.04 -11.58
N MET A 92 -5.79 8.67 -10.71
CA MET A 92 -5.70 8.27 -9.31
C MET A 92 -7.02 8.44 -8.56
N VAL A 93 -7.74 9.56 -8.77
CA VAL A 93 -9.08 9.76 -8.20
C VAL A 93 -10.05 8.68 -8.69
N SER A 94 -9.97 8.31 -9.97
CA SER A 94 -10.83 7.28 -10.55
C SER A 94 -10.59 5.89 -9.93
N VAL A 95 -9.33 5.51 -9.69
CA VAL A 95 -8.99 4.23 -9.06
C VAL A 95 -9.31 4.22 -7.56
N VAL A 96 -8.96 5.28 -6.84
CA VAL A 96 -9.17 5.37 -5.39
C VAL A 96 -10.67 5.38 -5.05
N THR A 97 -11.49 6.11 -5.80
CA THR A 97 -12.94 6.11 -5.59
C THR A 97 -13.57 4.73 -5.82
N ALA A 98 -13.12 3.99 -6.83
CA ALA A 98 -13.54 2.60 -7.05
C ALA A 98 -13.15 1.70 -5.86
N LEU A 99 -11.94 1.86 -5.32
CA LEU A 99 -11.47 1.12 -4.16
C LEU A 99 -12.30 1.42 -2.91
N VAL A 100 -12.61 2.69 -2.68
CA VAL A 100 -13.39 3.15 -1.52
C VAL A 100 -14.81 2.59 -1.55
N GLU A 101 -15.47 2.53 -2.71
CA GLU A 101 -16.80 1.90 -2.82
C GLU A 101 -16.78 0.42 -2.42
N VAL A 102 -15.76 -0.34 -2.85
CA VAL A 102 -15.60 -1.75 -2.46
C VAL A 102 -15.30 -1.88 -0.97
N ALA A 103 -14.40 -1.05 -0.45
CA ALA A 103 -13.95 -1.10 0.93
C ALA A 103 -15.02 -0.67 1.94
N THR A 104 -15.87 0.31 1.58
CA THR A 104 -16.99 0.77 2.42
C THR A 104 -18.13 -0.23 2.46
N TYR A 105 -18.32 -1.01 1.40
CA TYR A 105 -19.31 -2.09 1.37
C TYR A 105 -18.94 -3.26 2.29
N LEU A 106 -17.66 -3.66 2.30
CA LEU A 106 -17.19 -4.80 3.09
C LEU A 106 -15.93 -4.43 3.90
N PRO A 107 -16.06 -3.67 5.01
CA PRO A 107 -14.92 -3.19 5.78
C PRO A 107 -14.26 -4.34 6.57
N ILE A 108 -13.33 -5.03 5.93
CA ILE A 108 -12.51 -6.07 6.56
C ILE A 108 -11.21 -5.46 7.11
N ALA A 109 -10.95 -5.69 8.39
CA ALA A 109 -9.73 -5.20 9.03
C ALA A 109 -8.50 -5.86 8.40
N GLY A 110 -7.64 -5.05 7.77
CA GLY A 110 -6.41 -5.53 7.11
C GLY A 110 -6.62 -6.19 5.75
N GLY A 111 -7.84 -6.14 5.20
CA GLY A 111 -8.12 -6.67 3.86
C GLY A 111 -7.56 -5.79 2.77
N THR A 112 -6.55 -6.30 2.05
CA THR A 112 -6.03 -5.66 0.84
C THR A 112 -6.95 -5.93 -0.35
N MET A 113 -6.73 -5.22 -1.47
CA MET A 113 -7.49 -5.44 -2.70
C MET A 113 -7.40 -6.88 -3.22
N SER A 114 -6.32 -7.59 -2.88
CA SER A 114 -6.13 -9.02 -3.16
C SER A 114 -7.23 -9.90 -2.55
N TYR A 115 -7.75 -9.54 -1.37
CA TYR A 115 -8.87 -10.26 -0.76
C TYR A 115 -10.17 -10.08 -1.57
N TYR A 116 -10.47 -8.84 -1.98
CA TYR A 116 -11.64 -8.58 -2.81
C TYR A 116 -11.53 -9.26 -4.18
N ALA A 117 -10.32 -9.34 -4.75
CA ALA A 117 -10.07 -10.08 -5.99
C ALA A 117 -10.34 -11.59 -5.82
N HIS A 118 -9.93 -12.18 -4.70
CA HIS A 118 -10.22 -13.58 -4.39
C HIS A 118 -11.73 -13.84 -4.26
N ARG A 119 -12.49 -12.86 -3.75
CA ARG A 119 -13.95 -12.98 -3.56
C ARG A 119 -14.77 -12.73 -4.82
N TYR A 120 -14.45 -11.71 -5.61
CA TYR A 120 -15.28 -11.25 -6.72
C TYR A 120 -14.81 -11.70 -8.11
N VAL A 121 -13.56 -12.15 -8.26
CA VAL A 121 -13.02 -12.50 -9.57
C VAL A 121 -12.57 -13.96 -9.64
N SER A 122 -11.49 -14.31 -8.95
CA SER A 122 -10.98 -15.68 -8.88
C SER A 122 -9.87 -15.81 -7.84
N SER A 123 -9.66 -17.02 -7.33
CA SER A 123 -8.54 -17.32 -6.42
C SER A 123 -7.16 -17.02 -7.02
N SER A 124 -6.98 -17.30 -8.32
CA SER A 124 -5.72 -17.03 -9.03
C SER A 124 -5.41 -15.54 -9.15
N MET A 125 -6.41 -14.70 -9.36
CA MET A 125 -6.22 -13.25 -9.44
C MET A 125 -5.93 -12.65 -8.07
N GLY A 126 -6.60 -13.12 -7.02
CA GLY A 126 -6.31 -12.72 -5.64
C GLY A 126 -4.88 -13.09 -5.23
N PHE A 127 -4.44 -14.30 -5.57
CA PHE A 127 -3.05 -14.74 -5.38
C PHE A 127 -2.08 -13.83 -6.14
N ALA A 128 -2.28 -13.63 -7.44
CA ALA A 128 -1.40 -12.82 -8.29
C ALA A 128 -1.31 -11.37 -7.79
N LEU A 129 -2.43 -10.74 -7.42
CA LEU A 129 -2.47 -9.37 -6.91
C LEU A 129 -1.75 -9.24 -5.57
N GLY A 130 -1.82 -10.28 -4.72
CA GLY A 130 -1.03 -10.37 -3.49
C GLY A 130 0.48 -10.34 -3.75
N TYR A 131 0.97 -11.20 -4.63
CA TYR A 131 2.40 -11.22 -4.99
C TYR A 131 2.84 -9.97 -5.74
N LEU A 132 1.98 -9.41 -6.60
CA LEU A 132 2.25 -8.14 -7.29
C LEU A 132 2.41 -7.00 -6.29
N TYR A 133 1.60 -6.95 -5.24
CA TYR A 133 1.73 -5.94 -4.18
C TYR A 133 3.03 -6.11 -3.39
N TRP A 134 3.40 -7.34 -3.02
CA TRP A 134 4.67 -7.64 -2.36
C TRP A 134 5.87 -7.21 -3.22
N TYR A 135 5.85 -7.57 -4.50
CA TYR A 135 6.86 -7.20 -5.50
C TYR A 135 6.94 -5.68 -5.69
N SER A 136 5.81 -5.00 -5.87
CA SER A 136 5.75 -3.56 -6.09
C SER A 136 6.27 -2.77 -4.89
N MET A 137 6.01 -3.24 -3.66
CA MET A 137 6.59 -2.64 -2.46
C MET A 137 8.07 -3.00 -2.30
N GLY A 138 8.50 -4.17 -2.80
CA GLY A 138 9.89 -4.60 -2.78
C GLY A 138 10.80 -3.78 -3.70
N ILE A 139 10.36 -3.49 -4.94
CA ILE A 139 11.15 -2.74 -5.94
C ILE A 139 11.28 -1.25 -5.61
N LEU A 140 10.36 -0.71 -4.79
CA LEU A 140 10.45 0.65 -4.27
C LEU A 140 11.64 0.84 -3.31
N ILE A 141 12.11 -0.24 -2.66
CA ILE A 141 13.26 -0.18 -1.76
C ILE A 141 14.54 0.20 -2.52
N PRO A 142 14.98 -0.54 -3.56
CA PRO A 142 16.16 -0.15 -4.32
C PRO A 142 15.96 1.17 -5.09
N TYR A 143 14.72 1.49 -5.49
CA TYR A 143 14.40 2.78 -6.12
C TYR A 143 14.78 3.96 -5.22
N GLU A 144 14.39 3.93 -3.95
CA GLU A 144 14.72 4.99 -2.98
C GLU A 144 16.23 5.08 -2.69
N VAL A 145 16.91 3.94 -2.59
CA VAL A 145 18.37 3.89 -2.39
C VAL A 145 19.11 4.44 -3.63
N THR A 146 18.60 4.19 -4.83
CA THR A 146 19.17 4.75 -6.07
C THR A 146 18.89 6.24 -6.20
N ALA A 147 17.69 6.71 -5.83
CA ALA A 147 17.39 8.14 -5.74
C ALA A 147 18.37 8.84 -4.77
N ALA A 148 18.68 8.18 -3.64
CA ALA A 148 19.62 8.68 -2.67
C ALA A 148 21.05 8.80 -3.23
N SER A 149 21.47 7.79 -3.99
CA SER A 149 22.78 7.75 -4.67
C SER A 149 22.90 8.89 -5.70
N LEU A 150 21.86 9.10 -6.51
CA LEU A 150 21.86 10.16 -7.54
C LEU A 150 22.04 11.56 -6.96
N VAL A 151 21.45 11.83 -5.79
CA VAL A 151 21.66 13.11 -5.12
C VAL A 151 23.07 13.23 -4.56
N VAL A 152 23.70 12.15 -4.08
CA VAL A 152 25.09 12.24 -3.59
C VAL A 152 26.05 12.45 -4.76
N ASP A 153 25.81 11.77 -5.89
CA ASP A 153 26.56 11.99 -7.13
C ASP A 153 26.48 13.44 -7.62
N TYR A 154 25.35 14.13 -7.38
CA TYR A 154 25.18 15.54 -7.73
C TYR A 154 26.15 16.48 -7.00
N TRP A 155 26.58 16.15 -5.78
CA TRP A 155 27.46 16.99 -4.97
C TRP A 155 28.96 16.63 -5.08
N GLU A 156 29.35 15.84 -6.09
CA GLU A 156 30.74 15.46 -6.41
C GLU A 156 31.58 15.07 -5.17
N THR A 157 31.03 14.24 -4.28
CA THR A 157 31.79 13.73 -3.14
C THR A 157 32.69 12.57 -3.56
N ASP A 158 33.95 12.51 -3.11
CA ASP A 158 34.87 11.36 -3.27
C ASP A 158 34.42 10.07 -2.54
N PHE A 159 33.17 10.01 -2.07
CA PHE A 159 32.65 8.92 -1.26
C PHE A 159 32.23 7.73 -2.13
N PRO A 160 32.69 6.50 -1.83
CA PRO A 160 32.35 5.33 -2.64
C PRO A 160 30.85 5.01 -2.58
N ILE A 161 30.18 5.05 -3.73
CA ILE A 161 28.73 4.79 -3.88
C ILE A 161 28.35 3.41 -3.32
N ALA A 162 29.22 2.40 -3.50
CA ALA A 162 29.02 1.07 -2.93
C ALA A 162 28.89 1.11 -1.39
N ALA A 163 29.71 1.92 -0.70
CA ALA A 163 29.61 2.07 0.74
C ALA A 163 28.29 2.75 1.13
N LEU A 164 27.85 3.77 0.37
CA LEU A 164 26.57 4.43 0.62
C LEU A 164 25.40 3.44 0.55
N ILE A 165 25.38 2.61 -0.48
CA ILE A 165 24.35 1.57 -0.67
C ILE A 165 24.39 0.56 0.49
N THR A 166 25.57 0.07 0.89
CA THR A 166 25.70 -0.88 2.01
C THR A 166 25.15 -0.30 3.31
N ILE A 167 25.46 0.97 3.62
CA ILE A 167 25.04 1.66 4.85
C ILE A 167 23.51 1.81 4.84
N MET A 168 22.95 2.25 3.72
CA MET A 168 21.51 2.46 3.55
C MET A 168 20.72 1.16 3.70
N ILE A 169 21.14 0.09 3.02
CA ILE A 169 20.49 -1.23 3.11
C ILE A 169 20.58 -1.76 4.54
N THR A 170 21.76 -1.69 5.15
CA THR A 170 21.97 -2.19 6.52
C THR A 170 21.07 -1.44 7.50
N LEU A 171 21.00 -0.12 7.40
CA LEU A 171 20.16 0.70 8.27
C LEU A 171 18.67 0.37 8.09
N ILE A 172 18.18 0.25 6.85
CA ILE A 172 16.79 -0.11 6.55
C ILE A 172 16.43 -1.49 7.13
N VAL A 173 17.31 -2.49 6.97
CA VAL A 173 17.10 -3.84 7.50
C VAL A 173 17.12 -3.85 9.02
N VAL A 174 18.10 -3.18 9.64
CA VAL A 174 18.21 -3.10 11.11
C VAL A 174 16.97 -2.44 11.70
N LEU A 175 16.52 -1.31 11.16
CA LEU A 175 15.31 -0.62 11.62
C LEU A 175 14.06 -1.50 11.50
N ASN A 176 13.95 -2.31 10.45
CA ASN A 176 12.81 -3.22 10.27
C ASN A 176 12.87 -4.47 11.18
N LEU A 177 14.04 -4.83 11.70
CA LEU A 177 14.21 -5.92 12.67
C LEU A 177 13.95 -5.49 14.12
N LEU A 178 13.97 -4.18 14.40
CA LEU A 178 13.64 -3.62 15.70
C LEU A 178 12.14 -3.79 16.03
N PRO A 179 11.78 -3.78 17.33
CA PRO A 179 10.37 -3.82 17.75
C PRO A 179 9.58 -2.65 17.15
N VAL A 180 8.31 -2.92 16.79
CA VAL A 180 7.43 -1.99 16.06
C VAL A 180 7.24 -0.64 16.75
N SER A 181 7.41 -0.57 18.07
CA SER A 181 7.35 0.67 18.83
C SER A 181 8.50 1.61 18.49
N VAL A 182 9.73 1.09 18.44
CA VAL A 182 10.94 1.84 18.10
C VAL A 182 10.90 2.24 16.63
N TYR A 183 10.49 1.31 15.76
CA TYR A 183 10.28 1.59 14.34
C TYR A 183 9.34 2.80 14.13
N GLY A 184 8.16 2.79 14.77
CA GLY A 184 7.20 3.88 14.64
C GLY A 184 7.68 5.24 15.19
N GLU A 185 8.52 5.23 16.22
CA GLU A 185 9.16 6.47 16.72
C GLU A 185 10.24 6.97 15.76
N THR A 186 11.08 6.10 15.22
CA THR A 186 12.09 6.50 14.23
C THR A 186 11.45 7.07 12.97
N GLU A 187 10.37 6.46 12.50
CA GLU A 187 9.64 6.92 11.32
C GLU A 187 8.96 8.28 11.55
N PHE A 188 8.42 8.52 12.76
CA PHE A 188 7.90 9.83 13.16
C PHE A 188 8.97 10.92 12.99
N TRP A 189 10.17 10.71 13.56
CA TRP A 189 11.26 11.68 13.45
C TRP A 189 11.73 11.89 12.01
N PHE A 190 11.81 10.81 11.24
CA PHE A 190 12.24 10.86 9.84
C PHE A 190 11.26 11.62 8.94
N VAL A 191 9.95 11.44 9.12
CA VAL A 191 8.94 12.19 8.38
C VAL A 191 8.93 13.66 8.83
N SER A 192 9.10 13.95 10.12
CA SER A 192 9.17 15.34 10.62
C SER A 192 10.32 16.12 9.98
N LEU A 193 11.49 15.49 9.87
CA LEU A 193 12.66 16.11 9.23
C LEU A 193 12.44 16.35 7.73
N LYS A 194 11.77 15.41 7.04
CA LYS A 194 11.44 15.52 5.62
C LYS A 194 10.46 16.66 5.34
N ASP A 195 9.41 16.79 6.13
CA ASP A 195 8.42 17.87 5.98
C ASP A 195 9.07 19.25 6.20
N GLN A 196 9.96 19.38 7.18
CA GLN A 196 10.67 20.63 7.42
C GLN A 196 11.51 21.06 6.18
N THR A 197 12.29 20.14 5.61
CA THR A 197 13.08 20.45 4.40
C THR A 197 12.22 20.83 3.20
N THR A 198 11.01 20.25 3.09
CA THR A 198 10.07 20.56 2.01
C THR A 198 9.49 21.96 2.17
N ILE A 199 9.13 22.34 3.39
CA ILE A 199 8.62 23.68 3.73
C ILE A 199 9.69 24.75 3.50
N ASP A 200 10.93 24.47 3.92
CA ASP A 200 12.07 25.39 3.72
C ASP A 200 12.34 25.60 2.21
N SER A 201 12.22 24.55 1.40
CA SER A 201 12.37 24.64 -0.07
C SER A 201 11.22 25.40 -0.74
N ALA A 202 9.97 25.17 -0.28
CA ALA A 202 8.79 25.83 -0.80
C ALA A 202 8.77 27.33 -0.45
N SER A 203 9.19 27.70 0.76
CA SER A 203 9.29 29.09 1.19
C SER A 203 10.33 29.88 0.40
N ALA A 204 11.45 29.25 0.00
CA ALA A 204 12.45 29.88 -0.87
C ALA A 204 11.92 30.22 -2.28
N THR A 205 10.85 29.55 -2.74
CA THR A 205 10.21 29.81 -4.05
C THR A 205 9.06 30.82 -3.93
N GLY A 206 8.65 31.16 -2.72
CA GLY A 206 7.38 31.84 -2.40
C GLY A 206 7.46 33.29 -1.93
N THR A 207 8.58 34.01 -2.09
CA THR A 207 8.65 35.44 -1.75
C THR A 207 8.88 36.31 -2.98
N THR A 208 7.82 37.00 -3.42
CA THR A 208 7.90 38.23 -4.21
C THR A 208 8.48 39.36 -3.35
N LEU A 209 9.41 40.13 -3.94
CA LEU A 209 9.69 41.55 -3.66
C LEU A 209 10.00 41.92 -2.19
N ASP A 210 11.27 41.88 -1.81
CA ASP A 210 11.80 42.93 -0.93
C ASP A 210 13.21 43.36 -1.35
N LEU A 211 13.27 44.54 -1.96
CA LEU A 211 14.49 45.24 -2.35
C LEU A 211 15.00 45.99 -1.11
N SER A 212 15.67 45.31 -0.16
CA SER A 212 16.67 45.87 0.77
C SER A 212 16.99 44.93 1.94
N THR A 213 17.70 43.83 1.68
CA THR A 213 18.67 43.30 2.65
C THR A 213 19.55 42.26 1.97
N THR A 214 20.56 42.74 1.24
CA THR A 214 21.80 42.02 1.00
C THR A 214 22.52 41.89 2.34
N THR A 215 22.14 40.89 3.14
CA THR A 215 22.96 40.41 4.26
C THR A 215 22.85 38.90 4.34
N SER A 216 23.82 38.26 3.68
CA SER A 216 24.61 37.17 4.24
C SER A 216 23.84 36.08 5.00
N TYR A 217 23.27 35.13 4.28
CA TYR A 217 23.43 33.74 4.70
C TYR A 217 24.76 33.24 4.13
N PRO A 218 25.79 33.00 4.95
CA PRO A 218 26.96 32.30 4.47
C PRO A 218 26.50 30.90 4.04
N ALA A 219 26.98 30.46 2.89
CA ALA A 219 26.89 29.07 2.46
C ALA A 219 27.41 28.19 3.61
N HIS A 220 26.50 27.61 4.39
CA HIS A 220 26.86 26.55 5.30
C HIS A 220 27.49 25.45 4.44
N PRO A 221 28.66 24.91 4.82
CA PRO A 221 29.22 23.76 4.12
C PRO A 221 28.22 22.62 4.28
N GLN A 222 27.46 22.33 3.21
CA GLN A 222 26.55 21.17 3.12
C GLN A 222 27.31 19.83 3.04
N GLY A 223 28.60 19.82 3.42
CA GLY A 223 29.49 18.67 3.32
C GLY A 223 29.40 17.66 4.47
N ALA A 224 28.49 17.82 5.43
CA ALA A 224 28.41 16.91 6.60
C ALA A 224 26.99 16.49 7.05
N SER A 225 25.92 17.07 6.49
CA SER A 225 24.54 16.69 6.80
C SER A 225 23.91 15.73 5.77
N LEU A 226 24.67 15.38 4.72
CA LEU A 226 24.13 14.73 3.52
C LEU A 226 23.77 13.23 3.60
N PRO A 227 24.14 12.42 4.63
CA PRO A 227 23.62 11.06 4.76
C PRO A 227 22.36 10.93 5.63
N SER A 228 21.98 11.94 6.42
CA SER A 228 20.99 11.74 7.50
C SER A 228 19.53 11.68 7.04
N CYS A 229 19.16 12.33 5.93
CA CYS A 229 17.75 12.51 5.53
C CYS A 229 17.24 11.55 4.44
N LYS A 230 18.12 10.72 3.85
CA LYS A 230 17.75 9.83 2.74
C LYS A 230 17.26 8.42 3.10
N PRO A 231 17.61 7.79 4.25
CA PRO A 231 17.13 6.45 4.55
C PRO A 231 15.62 6.35 4.81
N CYS A 232 14.96 7.48 5.00
CA CYS A 232 13.59 7.60 5.50
C CYS A 232 12.53 6.97 4.59
N ALA A 233 12.69 7.04 3.27
CA ALA A 233 11.64 6.62 2.34
C ALA A 233 11.62 5.11 2.09
N GLY A 234 12.80 4.47 1.96
CA GLY A 234 12.90 3.02 1.73
C GLY A 234 12.45 2.14 2.91
N ASN A 235 12.52 2.69 4.14
CA ASN A 235 12.20 1.97 5.38
C ASN A 235 10.72 1.55 5.45
N ALA A 236 9.82 2.47 5.10
CA ALA A 236 8.38 2.24 5.04
C ALA A 236 7.99 1.16 4.02
N PHE A 237 8.68 1.14 2.87
CA PHE A 237 8.43 0.15 1.82
C PHE A 237 8.89 -1.25 2.22
N LEU A 238 10.03 -1.40 2.92
CA LEU A 238 10.45 -2.70 3.45
C LEU A 238 9.47 -3.20 4.52
N TYR A 239 8.98 -2.31 5.39
CA TYR A 239 7.95 -2.66 6.38
C TYR A 239 6.66 -3.11 5.69
N ALA A 240 6.15 -2.34 4.72
CA ALA A 240 4.95 -2.68 3.97
C ALA A 240 5.11 -4.00 3.19
N SER A 241 6.24 -4.19 2.49
CA SER A 241 6.54 -5.40 1.71
C SER A 241 6.59 -6.65 2.61
N SER A 242 7.34 -6.59 3.71
CA SER A 242 7.49 -7.73 4.62
C SER A 242 6.18 -8.10 5.31
N ARG A 243 5.35 -7.12 5.71
CA ARG A 243 4.02 -7.35 6.29
C ARG A 243 3.01 -7.89 5.28
N SER A 244 3.12 -7.48 4.02
CA SER A 244 2.32 -8.02 2.93
C SER A 244 2.63 -9.50 2.69
N LEU A 245 3.92 -9.84 2.65
CA LEU A 245 4.35 -11.23 2.51
C LEU A 245 3.96 -12.10 3.71
N TYR A 246 4.08 -11.55 4.93
CA TYR A 246 3.58 -12.20 6.15
C TYR A 246 2.07 -12.46 6.06
N SER A 247 1.29 -11.45 5.65
CA SER A 247 -0.17 -11.57 5.50
C SER A 247 -0.54 -12.66 4.47
N LEU A 248 0.18 -12.75 3.35
CA LEU A 248 -0.01 -13.81 2.36
C LEU A 248 0.31 -15.21 2.92
N ALA A 249 1.32 -15.32 3.78
CA ALA A 249 1.71 -16.58 4.40
C ALA A 249 0.69 -17.06 5.44
N VAL A 250 0.14 -16.14 6.22
CA VAL A 250 -0.96 -16.41 7.17
C VAL A 250 -2.23 -16.81 6.41
N ALA A 251 -2.52 -16.15 5.28
CA ALA A 251 -3.65 -16.48 4.41
C ALA A 251 -3.48 -17.79 3.62
N GLY A 252 -2.37 -18.53 3.80
CA GLY A 252 -2.10 -19.78 3.09
C GLY A 252 -1.71 -19.64 1.61
N SER A 253 -1.55 -18.40 1.11
CA SER A 253 -1.13 -18.09 -0.26
C SER A 253 0.40 -18.06 -0.44
N ALA A 254 1.17 -18.06 0.65
CA ALA A 254 2.63 -18.17 0.62
C ALA A 254 3.13 -19.26 1.58
N PRO A 255 4.35 -19.81 1.35
CA PRO A 255 4.92 -20.82 2.23
C PRO A 255 4.93 -20.39 3.71
N ARG A 256 4.57 -21.32 4.61
CA ARG A 256 4.46 -21.08 6.06
C ARG A 256 5.75 -20.56 6.73
N VAL A 257 6.89 -20.68 6.06
CA VAL A 257 8.19 -20.15 6.53
C VAL A 257 8.14 -18.63 6.71
N PHE A 258 7.39 -17.91 5.86
CA PHE A 258 7.25 -16.45 5.93
C PHE A 258 6.37 -15.96 7.08
N ALA A 259 5.54 -16.84 7.66
CA ALA A 259 4.73 -16.54 8.83
C ALA A 259 5.55 -16.62 10.15
N ARG A 260 6.84 -16.98 10.09
CA ARG A 260 7.68 -17.12 11.28
C ARG A 260 8.09 -15.76 11.84
N CYS A 261 7.68 -15.48 13.08
CA CYS A 261 8.01 -14.25 13.81
C CYS A 261 9.09 -14.47 14.88
N ASN A 262 9.89 -13.44 15.15
CA ASN A 262 10.78 -13.37 16.31
C ASN A 262 9.98 -13.05 17.60
N ARG A 263 10.63 -13.11 18.77
CA ARG A 263 10.08 -12.82 20.11
C ARG A 263 9.33 -11.47 20.24
N TRP A 264 9.60 -10.52 19.34
CA TRP A 264 8.97 -9.21 19.29
C TRP A 264 7.81 -9.10 18.27
N GLY A 265 7.36 -10.21 17.68
CA GLY A 265 6.28 -10.20 16.66
C GLY A 265 6.73 -9.71 15.27
N VAL A 266 8.03 -9.79 14.99
CA VAL A 266 8.65 -9.29 13.75
C VAL A 266 8.96 -10.46 12.81
N PRO A 267 8.43 -10.49 11.56
CA PRO A 267 8.59 -11.59 10.61
C PRO A 267 9.94 -11.51 9.90
N TYR A 268 11.00 -11.99 10.56
CA TYR A 268 12.38 -11.83 10.11
C TYR A 268 12.68 -12.52 8.76
N VAL A 269 12.03 -13.64 8.46
CA VAL A 269 12.19 -14.33 7.16
C VAL A 269 11.62 -13.46 6.03
N ALA A 270 10.43 -12.90 6.24
CA ALA A 270 9.78 -12.04 5.25
C ALA A 270 10.58 -10.75 5.02
N ILE A 271 11.13 -10.17 6.09
CA ILE A 271 12.03 -9.01 6.00
C ILE A 271 13.28 -9.36 5.20
N GLY A 272 13.93 -10.50 5.48
CA GLY A 272 15.13 -10.92 4.76
C GLY A 272 14.87 -11.11 3.26
N THR A 273 13.75 -11.74 2.89
CA THR A 273 13.41 -11.90 1.47
C THR A 273 13.01 -10.61 0.78
N SER A 274 12.29 -9.71 1.46
CA SER A 274 11.99 -8.39 0.90
C SER A 274 13.24 -7.51 0.80
N ALA A 275 14.17 -7.64 1.73
CA ALA A 275 15.45 -6.94 1.71
C ALA A 275 16.34 -7.40 0.55
N ALA A 276 16.18 -8.63 0.05
CA ALA A 276 16.93 -9.11 -1.11
C ALA A 276 16.71 -8.24 -2.36
N PHE A 277 15.52 -7.62 -2.53
CA PHE A 277 15.27 -6.67 -3.62
C PHE A 277 16.20 -5.45 -3.55
N SER A 278 16.61 -5.03 -2.35
CA SER A 278 17.50 -3.87 -2.19
C SER A 278 18.90 -4.09 -2.77
N LEU A 279 19.32 -5.35 -2.96
CA LEU A 279 20.59 -5.66 -3.62
C LEU A 279 20.62 -5.16 -5.07
N LEU A 280 19.46 -4.93 -5.68
CA LEU A 280 19.35 -4.37 -7.02
C LEU A 280 19.92 -2.94 -7.10
N SER A 281 20.04 -2.23 -5.98
CA SER A 281 20.70 -0.91 -5.93
C SER A 281 22.20 -0.98 -6.24
N TYR A 282 22.86 -2.12 -6.04
CA TYR A 282 24.29 -2.25 -6.41
C TYR A 282 24.55 -2.11 -7.91
N LEU A 283 23.51 -2.15 -8.74
CA LEU A 283 23.62 -1.82 -10.17
C LEU A 283 24.16 -0.39 -10.39
N ASN A 284 23.98 0.52 -9.43
CA ASN A 284 24.56 1.88 -9.46
C ASN A 284 26.09 1.89 -9.42
N VAL A 285 26.72 0.80 -8.98
CA VAL A 285 28.20 0.69 -8.95
C VAL A 285 28.74 0.39 -10.35
N SER A 286 28.00 -0.38 -11.15
CA SER A 286 28.38 -0.76 -12.51
C SER A 286 27.83 0.15 -13.61
N SER A 287 26.82 0.96 -13.31
CA SER A 287 26.09 1.79 -14.26
C SER A 287 25.75 3.13 -13.64
N SER A 288 25.56 4.17 -14.45
CA SER A 288 25.18 5.48 -13.94
C SER A 288 23.88 5.41 -13.11
N SER A 289 23.88 6.03 -11.92
CA SER A 289 22.72 6.11 -11.02
C SER A 289 21.45 6.59 -11.73
N ALA A 290 21.56 7.48 -12.72
CA ALA A 290 20.43 7.96 -13.50
C ALA A 290 19.80 6.89 -14.41
N VAL A 291 20.61 5.99 -14.97
CA VAL A 291 20.11 4.91 -15.84
C VAL A 291 19.37 3.87 -15.01
N VAL A 292 19.97 3.45 -13.88
CA VAL A 292 19.35 2.49 -12.96
C VAL A 292 18.07 3.06 -12.35
N PHE A 293 18.08 4.36 -11.98
CA PHE A 293 16.88 5.05 -11.51
C PHE A 293 15.73 4.93 -12.52
N ASN A 294 15.99 5.18 -13.80
CA ASN A 294 14.99 5.06 -14.86
C ASN A 294 14.50 3.62 -15.05
N TRP A 295 15.36 2.61 -14.93
CA TRP A 295 14.92 1.21 -14.97
C TRP A 295 13.98 0.88 -13.80
N LEU A 296 14.34 1.29 -12.58
CA LEU A 296 13.56 1.03 -11.38
C LEU A 296 12.23 1.79 -11.38
N VAL A 297 12.21 3.04 -11.86
CA VAL A 297 10.98 3.82 -11.97
C VAL A 297 10.03 3.21 -12.99
N ASN A 298 10.54 2.73 -14.14
CA ASN A 298 9.73 2.07 -15.16
C ASN A 298 9.13 0.77 -14.61
N LEU A 299 9.93 -0.07 -13.94
CA LEU A 299 9.45 -1.30 -13.31
C LEU A 299 8.34 -1.02 -12.29
N THR A 300 8.51 0.01 -11.46
CA THR A 300 7.53 0.43 -10.45
C THR A 300 6.24 0.95 -11.08
N ASN A 301 6.35 1.79 -12.11
CA ASN A 301 5.21 2.35 -12.82
C ASN A 301 4.41 1.25 -13.51
N THR A 302 5.07 0.34 -14.22
CA THR A 302 4.42 -0.80 -14.88
C THR A 302 3.68 -1.68 -13.86
N SER A 303 4.28 -2.01 -12.71
CA SER A 303 3.58 -2.78 -11.68
C SER A 303 2.40 -2.02 -11.05
N GLY A 304 2.53 -0.70 -10.90
CA GLY A 304 1.46 0.19 -10.45
C GLY A 304 0.24 0.16 -11.40
N PHE A 305 0.48 0.33 -12.70
CA PHE A 305 -0.58 0.26 -13.71
C PHE A 305 -1.24 -1.12 -13.78
N ILE A 306 -0.47 -2.21 -13.72
CA ILE A 306 -1.03 -3.57 -13.65
C ILE A 306 -1.93 -3.71 -12.41
N SER A 307 -1.49 -3.21 -11.26
CA SER A 307 -2.29 -3.23 -10.03
C SER A 307 -3.59 -2.44 -10.21
N TRP A 308 -3.56 -1.27 -10.83
CA TRP A 308 -4.75 -0.46 -11.11
C TRP A 308 -5.71 -1.14 -12.08
N ILE A 309 -5.21 -1.81 -13.12
CA ILE A 309 -6.03 -2.63 -14.04
C ILE A 309 -6.76 -3.71 -13.25
N CYS A 310 -6.05 -4.46 -12.40
CA CYS A 310 -6.67 -5.47 -11.54
C CYS A 310 -7.74 -4.86 -10.62
N CYS A 311 -7.46 -3.72 -9.98
CA CYS A 311 -8.43 -3.02 -9.13
C CYS A 311 -9.71 -2.65 -9.90
N CYS A 312 -9.57 -2.12 -11.12
CA CYS A 312 -10.70 -1.78 -11.98
C CYS A 312 -11.51 -3.01 -12.39
N VAL A 313 -10.86 -4.13 -12.73
CA VAL A 313 -11.55 -5.40 -13.06
C VAL A 313 -12.36 -5.91 -11.87
N VAL A 314 -11.77 -5.90 -10.68
CA VAL A 314 -12.46 -6.30 -9.44
C VAL A 314 -13.65 -5.39 -9.16
N PHE A 315 -13.51 -4.08 -9.36
CA PHE A 315 -14.61 -3.12 -9.19
C PHE A 315 -15.76 -3.37 -10.16
N VAL A 316 -15.47 -3.62 -11.44
CA VAL A 316 -16.51 -3.93 -12.45
C VAL A 316 -17.26 -5.21 -12.07
N ARG A 317 -16.55 -6.23 -11.59
CA ARG A 317 -17.16 -7.49 -11.10
C ARG A 317 -17.96 -7.29 -9.82
N PHE A 318 -17.46 -6.48 -8.89
CA PHE A 318 -18.17 -6.08 -7.68
C PHE A 318 -19.50 -5.39 -8.01
N ARG A 319 -19.51 -4.47 -8.98
CA ARG A 319 -20.74 -3.82 -9.44
C ARG A 319 -21.73 -4.80 -10.09
N ALA A 320 -21.24 -5.75 -10.88
CA ALA A 320 -22.09 -6.79 -11.44
C ALA A 320 -22.70 -7.67 -10.33
N ALA A 321 -21.92 -8.03 -9.31
CA ALA A 321 -22.39 -8.83 -8.17
C ALA A 321 -23.42 -8.10 -7.32
N THR A 322 -23.19 -6.83 -6.99
CA THR A 322 -24.13 -6.00 -6.20
C THR A 322 -25.43 -5.73 -6.96
N ALA A 323 -25.36 -5.55 -8.29
CA ALA A 323 -26.54 -5.43 -9.13
C ALA A 323 -27.38 -6.72 -9.16
N ALA A 324 -26.72 -7.89 -9.25
CA ALA A 324 -27.40 -9.19 -9.23
C ALA A 324 -28.04 -9.52 -7.87
N GLN A 325 -27.43 -9.06 -6.77
CA GLN A 325 -27.93 -9.29 -5.41
C GLN A 325 -28.90 -8.20 -4.93
N HIS A 326 -29.18 -7.17 -5.74
CA HIS A 326 -30.01 -6.01 -5.39
C HIS A 326 -29.60 -5.32 -4.08
N VAL A 327 -28.32 -5.37 -3.71
CA VAL A 327 -27.83 -4.78 -2.47
C VAL A 327 -27.52 -3.30 -2.67
N GLN A 328 -28.02 -2.47 -1.77
CA GLN A 328 -27.66 -1.05 -1.73
C GLN A 328 -26.25 -0.90 -1.14
N VAL A 329 -25.35 -0.32 -1.94
CA VAL A 329 -24.00 0.02 -1.48
C VAL A 329 -24.05 1.28 -0.59
N PRO A 330 -23.36 1.31 0.57
CA PRO A 330 -23.41 2.45 1.49
C PRO A 330 -22.89 3.76 0.89
N TYR A 331 -21.95 3.67 -0.05
CA TYR A 331 -21.32 4.82 -0.69
C TYR A 331 -21.27 4.62 -2.21
N ARG A 332 -21.56 5.68 -2.96
CA ARG A 332 -21.34 5.78 -4.41
C ARG A 332 -20.63 7.07 -4.72
N SER A 333 -19.57 6.99 -5.49
CA SER A 333 -18.83 8.12 -6.00
C SER A 333 -19.49 8.66 -7.27
N PHE A 334 -19.42 9.98 -7.43
CA PHE A 334 -19.88 10.67 -8.64
C PHE A 334 -19.10 10.25 -9.89
N VAL A 335 -17.84 9.83 -9.74
CA VAL A 335 -16.96 9.48 -10.87
C VAL A 335 -17.29 8.08 -11.41
N GLN A 336 -17.95 7.23 -10.65
CA GLN A 336 -18.22 5.83 -11.02
C GLN A 336 -19.56 5.67 -11.75
N PRO A 337 -19.67 4.77 -12.77
CA PRO A 337 -18.69 3.78 -13.23
C PRO A 337 -17.69 4.28 -14.29
N TYR A 338 -17.92 5.45 -14.88
CA TYR A 338 -17.14 5.90 -16.04
C TYR A 338 -15.66 6.08 -15.70
N GLY A 339 -15.34 6.49 -14.47
CA GLY A 339 -13.98 6.55 -13.94
C GLY A 339 -13.23 5.23 -13.99
N ALA A 340 -13.88 4.12 -13.62
CA ALA A 340 -13.24 2.80 -13.67
C ALA A 340 -12.88 2.37 -15.11
N TRP A 341 -13.74 2.67 -16.09
CA TRP A 341 -13.46 2.38 -17.49
C TRP A 341 -12.38 3.29 -18.08
N PHE A 342 -12.41 4.58 -17.75
CA PHE A 342 -11.35 5.53 -18.09
C PHE A 342 -10.00 5.07 -17.53
N ALA A 343 -9.96 4.72 -16.25
CA ALA A 343 -8.75 4.25 -15.59
C ALA A 343 -8.22 2.95 -16.19
N LEU A 344 -9.10 2.02 -16.53
CA LEU A 344 -8.73 0.76 -17.18
C LEU A 344 -8.15 1.01 -18.58
N GLY A 345 -8.78 1.86 -19.40
CA GLY A 345 -8.29 2.18 -20.74
C GLY A 345 -6.94 2.90 -20.72
N LEU A 346 -6.78 3.91 -19.85
CA LEU A 346 -5.53 4.65 -19.73
C LEU A 346 -4.39 3.78 -19.19
N SER A 347 -4.67 2.93 -18.19
CA SER A 347 -3.66 2.02 -17.63
C SER A 347 -3.22 0.97 -18.64
N LEU A 348 -4.13 0.43 -19.45
CA LEU A 348 -3.78 -0.53 -20.51
C LEU A 348 -2.94 0.10 -21.62
N ASN A 349 -3.24 1.35 -22.01
CA ASN A 349 -2.46 2.05 -23.02
C ASN A 349 -1.03 2.33 -22.55
N THR A 350 -0.84 2.62 -21.27
CA THR A 350 0.47 2.96 -20.70
C THR A 350 1.38 1.74 -20.47
N VAL A 351 0.80 0.54 -20.37
CA VAL A 351 1.58 -0.70 -20.15
C VAL A 351 2.19 -1.25 -21.45
N HIS A 352 1.75 -0.76 -22.61
CA HIS A 352 2.20 -1.18 -23.94
C HIS A 352 3.44 -0.42 -24.43
#